data_AF-A0A9D2K5E9-F1
#
_entry.id   AF-A0A9D2K5E9-F1
#
_cell.length_a   1.000
_cell.length_b   1.000
_cell.length_c   1.000
_cell.angle_alpha   90.00
_cell.angle_beta   90.00
_cell.angle_gamma   90.00
#
_symmetry.space_group_name_H-M   'P 1'
#
loop_
_entity.id
_entity.type
_entity.pdbx_description
1 polymer ?
#
loop_
_entity_poly.entity_id
_entity_poly.type
_entity_poly.pdbx_seq_one_letter_code
_entity_poly.pdbx_strand_id
1 'polypeptide(L)'
;MNMRRVIRAAAVLAMAVSMCAGSVSGAYAYEWDDEEYESATQLDTPEVWWDGTKAEWDEVEDAYQYEIRIYRDGYRVDTVRTRSTRFECRARMDRAGEYTFRVRARAKSGSSRYIHSDWSEESESYVVDESQAEQNKALSQEYDLYIPEGATGPGDAVGAERPTGEETVVKTGWFQDNLGWWWVDEDGTYPVNQWRYINDRWYFFNESGYMKTGWISWNGSWYYCDSSGAMLTAATTPDGYYVDENGICTNR
;
A
#
# COMPACT_ATOMS: atom_id res chain seq x y z
N MET A 1 -21.80 1.55 35.00
CA MET A 1 -21.99 2.30 33.73
C MET A 1 -21.22 3.61 33.84
N ASN A 2 -20.00 3.61 33.32
CA ASN A 2 -19.04 4.70 33.48
C ASN A 2 -19.05 5.60 32.24
N MET A 3 -19.00 6.89 32.51
CA MET A 3 -19.08 8.06 31.66
C MET A 3 -17.81 8.26 30.81
N ARG A 4 -17.88 8.39 29.47
CA ARG A 4 -16.82 9.00 28.61
C ARG A 4 -17.45 9.67 27.37
N ARG A 5 -17.64 11.00 27.40
CA ARG A 5 -16.83 12.03 26.72
C ARG A 5 -17.02 12.09 25.19
N VAL A 6 -17.97 12.91 24.76
CA VAL A 6 -18.04 13.50 23.42
C VAL A 6 -16.94 14.54 23.29
N ILE A 7 -15.95 14.30 22.41
CA ILE A 7 -14.95 15.30 22.03
C ILE A 7 -15.33 15.86 20.66
N ARG A 8 -15.38 17.20 20.62
CA ARG A 8 -15.67 18.07 19.47
C ARG A 8 -14.61 17.93 18.37
N ALA A 9 -15.03 18.08 17.12
CA ALA A 9 -14.23 18.77 16.10
C ALA A 9 -15.18 19.63 15.24
N ALA A 10 -14.99 20.94 15.35
CA ALA A 10 -15.70 21.97 14.62
C ALA A 10 -14.94 22.32 13.34
N ALA A 11 -15.67 22.66 12.28
CA ALA A 11 -15.23 23.62 11.28
C ALA A 11 -16.46 24.33 10.71
N VAL A 12 -16.88 25.38 11.43
CA VAL A 12 -17.77 26.43 10.93
C VAL A 12 -16.91 27.37 10.10
N LEU A 13 -17.23 27.55 8.81
CA LEU A 13 -16.74 28.67 8.02
C LEU A 13 -17.93 29.44 7.44
N ALA A 14 -18.63 30.20 8.29
CA ALA A 14 -19.57 31.21 7.85
C ALA A 14 -18.79 32.52 7.62
N MET A 15 -18.54 32.88 6.36
CA MET A 15 -18.09 34.23 6.02
C MET A 15 -19.25 35.22 6.19
N ALA A 16 -19.22 36.00 7.27
CA ALA A 16 -20.05 37.18 7.42
C ALA A 16 -19.47 38.32 6.55
N VAL A 17 -20.13 38.66 5.45
CA VAL A 17 -19.92 39.94 4.76
C VAL A 17 -20.85 40.96 5.42
N SER A 18 -20.25 41.87 6.19
CA SER A 18 -20.90 43.06 6.74
C SER A 18 -20.39 44.27 5.98
N MET A 19 -21.24 44.95 5.20
CA MET A 19 -21.12 46.39 4.90
C MET A 19 -22.50 47.00 4.56
N CYS A 20 -22.76 48.16 5.17
CA CYS A 20 -24.02 48.90 5.20
C CYS A 20 -24.39 49.60 3.88
N ALA A 21 -25.70 49.65 3.58
CA ALA A 21 -26.49 50.88 3.34
C ALA A 21 -27.68 50.61 2.39
N GLY A 22 -28.86 51.15 2.76
CA GLY A 22 -29.94 51.43 1.81
C GLY A 22 -31.12 50.48 1.87
N SER A 23 -32.21 50.96 2.47
CA SER A 23 -33.53 50.35 2.45
C SER A 23 -33.99 49.99 1.03
N VAL A 24 -34.29 48.71 0.77
CA VAL A 24 -35.34 48.31 -0.17
C VAL A 24 -35.99 47.02 0.32
N SER A 25 -37.31 47.06 0.29
CA SER A 25 -38.32 46.03 0.55
C SER A 25 -38.03 44.63 0.02
N GLY A 26 -38.53 43.63 0.77
CA GLY A 26 -38.78 42.27 0.27
C GLY A 26 -37.88 41.21 0.89
N ALA A 27 -38.10 40.89 2.16
CA ALA A 27 -37.50 39.70 2.76
C ALA A 27 -38.22 38.47 2.17
N TYR A 28 -37.68 37.89 1.11
CA TYR A 28 -37.95 36.51 0.74
C TYR A 28 -37.30 35.64 1.82
N ALA A 29 -38.10 35.19 2.78
CA ALA A 29 -37.70 34.08 3.62
C ALA A 29 -37.64 32.85 2.70
N TYR A 30 -36.44 32.48 2.27
CA TYR A 30 -36.20 31.11 1.83
C TYR A 30 -36.33 30.25 3.07
N GLU A 31 -37.45 29.55 3.20
CA GLU A 31 -37.55 28.38 4.05
C GLU A 31 -36.50 27.40 3.50
N TRP A 32 -35.39 27.27 4.23
CA TRP A 32 -34.47 26.18 4.01
C TRP A 32 -35.19 24.96 4.55
N ASP A 33 -35.65 24.08 3.66
CA ASP A 33 -35.91 22.71 4.05
C ASP A 33 -34.61 22.21 4.68
N ASP A 34 -34.66 21.91 5.98
CA ASP A 34 -33.59 21.21 6.69
C ASP A 34 -33.49 19.81 6.04
N GLU A 35 -32.82 19.73 4.89
CA GLU A 35 -32.31 18.47 4.35
C GLU A 35 -31.30 17.97 5.39
N GLU A 36 -31.79 17.11 6.26
CA GLU A 36 -31.01 16.35 7.21
C GLU A 36 -29.92 15.62 6.43
N TYR A 37 -28.72 16.20 6.42
CA TYR A 37 -27.56 15.65 5.75
C TYR A 37 -27.21 14.34 6.44
N GLU A 38 -27.64 13.21 5.88
CA GLU A 38 -27.25 11.89 6.36
C GLU A 38 -25.72 11.78 6.25
N SER A 39 -25.04 11.94 7.38
CA SER A 39 -23.59 11.77 7.45
C SER A 39 -23.23 10.32 7.16
N ALA A 40 -22.19 10.10 6.35
CA ALA A 40 -21.72 8.77 6.00
C ALA A 40 -21.51 7.87 7.24
N THR A 41 -21.94 6.62 7.12
CA THR A 41 -21.97 5.65 8.21
C THR A 41 -20.56 5.14 8.54
N GLN A 42 -20.28 5.01 9.83
CA GLN A 42 -19.04 4.39 10.31
C GLN A 42 -19.11 2.87 10.09
N LEU A 43 -18.04 2.26 9.60
CA LEU A 43 -17.99 0.80 9.44
C LEU A 43 -17.84 0.10 10.80
N ASP A 44 -18.23 -1.16 10.87
CA ASP A 44 -18.03 -1.98 12.05
C ASP A 44 -16.54 -2.17 12.35
N THR A 45 -16.23 -2.25 13.64
CA THR A 45 -14.84 -2.39 14.11
C THR A 45 -14.47 -3.86 14.16
N PRO A 46 -13.40 -4.30 13.46
CA PRO A 46 -13.03 -5.71 13.44
C PRO A 46 -12.46 -6.18 14.78
N GLU A 47 -12.79 -7.40 15.18
CA GLU A 47 -12.08 -8.14 16.22
C GLU A 47 -10.78 -8.71 15.65
N VAL A 48 -9.72 -8.75 16.46
CA VAL A 48 -8.35 -9.05 16.00
C VAL A 48 -7.71 -10.14 16.87
N TRP A 49 -6.95 -11.04 16.25
CA TRP A 49 -6.20 -12.09 16.96
C TRP A 49 -4.91 -12.48 16.22
N TRP A 50 -4.03 -13.18 16.91
CA TRP A 50 -2.82 -13.77 16.32
C TRP A 50 -3.05 -15.23 15.92
N ASP A 51 -2.58 -15.62 14.74
CA ASP A 51 -2.32 -17.01 14.33
C ASP A 51 -0.81 -17.18 14.06
N GLY A 52 -0.05 -17.46 15.11
CA GLY A 52 1.41 -17.42 15.05
C GLY A 52 1.91 -16.01 14.69
N THR A 53 2.69 -15.89 13.61
CA THR A 53 3.19 -14.60 13.12
C THR A 53 2.18 -13.84 12.25
N LYS A 54 0.96 -14.37 12.06
CA LYS A 54 -0.08 -13.72 11.26
C LYS A 54 -1.03 -12.92 12.13
N ALA A 55 -1.21 -11.65 11.79
CA ALA A 55 -2.30 -10.85 12.30
C ALA A 55 -3.57 -11.20 11.50
N GLU A 56 -4.64 -11.60 12.18
CA GLU A 56 -5.94 -11.92 11.57
C GLU A 56 -7.05 -11.09 12.22
N TRP A 57 -8.15 -10.91 11.48
CA TRP A 57 -9.29 -10.15 11.94
C TRP A 57 -10.58 -10.54 11.22
N ASP A 58 -11.70 -10.21 11.84
CA ASP A 58 -13.02 -10.43 11.25
C ASP A 58 -13.24 -9.60 9.99
N GLU A 59 -13.94 -10.21 9.03
CA GLU A 59 -14.39 -9.48 7.85
C GLU A 59 -15.44 -8.44 8.24
N VAL A 60 -15.27 -7.22 7.77
CA VAL A 60 -16.21 -6.11 7.95
C VAL A 60 -16.98 -5.91 6.66
N GLU A 61 -18.31 -5.97 6.73
CA GLU A 61 -19.19 -5.71 5.58
C GLU A 61 -18.92 -4.30 5.01
N ASP A 62 -18.96 -4.18 3.68
CA ASP A 62 -18.68 -2.94 2.95
C ASP A 62 -17.25 -2.36 3.10
N ALA A 63 -16.35 -3.06 3.80
CA ALA A 63 -14.94 -2.71 3.82
C ALA A 63 -14.31 -2.94 2.44
N TYR A 64 -13.64 -1.92 1.92
CA TYR A 64 -12.86 -2.03 0.69
C TYR A 64 -11.43 -2.50 0.95
N GLN A 65 -10.88 -2.11 2.10
CA GLN A 65 -9.54 -2.48 2.54
C GLN A 65 -9.41 -2.33 4.05
N TYR A 66 -8.31 -2.83 4.58
CA TYR A 66 -7.90 -2.71 5.97
C TYR A 66 -6.59 -1.94 6.09
N GLU A 67 -6.42 -1.22 7.19
CA GLU A 67 -5.16 -0.61 7.58
C GLU A 67 -4.73 -1.22 8.92
N ILE A 68 -3.50 -1.71 8.99
CA ILE A 68 -2.94 -2.42 10.15
C ILE A 68 -1.77 -1.63 10.69
N ARG A 69 -1.77 -1.36 11.99
CA ARG A 69 -0.62 -0.79 12.72
C ARG A 69 0.01 -1.87 13.56
N ILE A 70 1.31 -2.07 13.39
CA ILE A 70 2.08 -3.07 14.14
C ILE A 70 2.97 -2.33 15.13
N TYR A 71 3.05 -2.83 16.34
CA TYR A 71 3.81 -2.27 17.44
C TYR A 71 4.80 -3.30 18.00
N ARG A 72 5.92 -2.81 18.53
CA ARG A 72 6.87 -3.57 19.35
C ARG A 72 7.19 -2.75 20.58
N ASP A 73 7.02 -3.34 21.76
CA ASP A 73 7.25 -2.71 23.07
C ASP A 73 6.51 -1.36 23.21
N GLY A 74 5.30 -1.28 22.64
CA GLY A 74 4.46 -0.08 22.62
C GLY A 74 4.83 0.97 21.56
N TYR A 75 5.92 0.78 20.81
CA TYR A 75 6.31 1.68 19.72
C TYR A 75 5.83 1.16 18.37
N ARG A 76 5.26 2.04 17.55
CA ARG A 76 4.78 1.66 16.21
C ARG A 76 5.96 1.31 15.31
N VAL A 77 6.00 0.07 14.85
CA VAL A 77 6.99 -0.49 13.92
C VAL A 77 6.61 -0.18 12.48
N ASP A 78 5.33 -0.34 12.14
CA ASP A 78 4.88 -0.21 10.74
C ASP A 78 3.40 0.13 10.61
N THR A 79 2.98 0.52 9.41
CA THR A 79 1.57 0.62 9.01
C THR A 79 1.39 0.05 7.61
N VAL A 80 0.61 -1.03 7.50
CA VAL A 80 0.38 -1.74 6.24
C VAL A 80 -1.09 -1.63 5.81
N ARG A 81 -1.35 -1.87 4.53
CA ARG A 81 -2.71 -1.92 3.98
C ARG A 81 -2.88 -3.18 3.15
N THR A 82 -4.03 -3.83 3.29
CA THR A 82 -4.38 -5.03 2.52
C THR A 82 -5.88 -5.10 2.32
N ARG A 83 -6.35 -5.90 1.36
CA ARG A 83 -7.76 -6.26 1.20
C ARG A 83 -8.09 -7.63 1.79
N SER A 84 -7.08 -8.39 2.20
CA SER A 84 -7.28 -9.64 2.91
C SER A 84 -7.65 -9.37 4.38
N THR A 85 -8.22 -10.35 5.05
CA THR A 85 -8.51 -10.36 6.50
C THR A 85 -7.35 -10.91 7.34
N ARG A 86 -6.16 -10.99 6.74
CA ARG A 86 -4.93 -11.42 7.41
C ARG A 86 -3.69 -10.77 6.82
N PHE A 87 -2.63 -10.71 7.62
CA PHE A 87 -1.32 -10.20 7.21
C PHE A 87 -0.19 -10.95 7.92
N GLU A 88 0.83 -11.36 7.17
CA GLU A 88 2.02 -12.04 7.70
C GLU A 88 3.00 -11.02 8.30
N CYS A 89 3.09 -10.98 9.63
CA CYS A 89 3.92 -10.02 10.36
C CYS A 89 5.35 -10.50 10.58
N ARG A 90 5.71 -11.74 10.19
CA ARG A 90 7.05 -12.33 10.44
C ARG A 90 8.21 -11.40 10.07
N ALA A 91 8.14 -10.76 8.91
CA ALA A 91 9.20 -9.85 8.45
C ALA A 91 9.33 -8.57 9.31
N ARG A 92 8.31 -8.19 10.09
CA ARG A 92 8.36 -7.09 11.08
C ARG A 92 8.79 -7.57 12.47
N MET A 93 8.82 -8.88 12.67
CA MET A 93 9.18 -9.56 13.92
C MET A 93 10.65 -9.97 13.94
N ASP A 94 11.54 -9.13 13.40
CA ASP A 94 12.98 -9.38 13.21
C ASP A 94 13.85 -9.05 14.44
N ARG A 95 13.21 -8.66 15.54
CA ARG A 95 13.83 -8.30 16.81
C ARG A 95 13.01 -8.87 17.95
N ALA A 96 13.68 -9.24 19.04
CA ALA A 96 12.98 -9.65 20.25
C ALA A 96 12.13 -8.50 20.79
N GLY A 97 10.98 -8.82 21.37
CA GLY A 97 10.09 -7.85 21.97
C GLY A 97 8.64 -8.33 22.02
N GLU A 98 7.80 -7.48 22.60
CA GLU A 98 6.37 -7.71 22.71
C GLU A 98 5.64 -7.05 21.55
N TYR A 99 5.03 -7.85 20.68
CA TYR A 99 4.34 -7.38 19.49
C TYR A 99 2.83 -7.33 19.68
N THR A 100 2.23 -6.21 19.28
CA THR A 100 0.77 -6.03 19.21
C THR A 100 0.39 -5.39 17.89
N PHE A 101 -0.89 -5.46 17.52
CA PHE A 101 -1.39 -4.76 16.36
C PHE A 101 -2.81 -4.23 16.55
N ARG A 102 -3.19 -3.30 15.68
CA ARG A 102 -4.54 -2.75 15.57
C ARG A 102 -4.95 -2.68 14.12
N VAL A 103 -6.22 -2.92 13.84
CA VAL A 103 -6.80 -2.90 12.49
C VAL A 103 -7.95 -1.91 12.44
N ARG A 104 -8.13 -1.26 11.29
CA ARG A 104 -9.40 -0.59 10.97
C ARG A 104 -9.85 -0.94 9.55
N ALA A 105 -11.15 -1.12 9.38
CA ALA A 105 -11.77 -1.21 8.07
C ALA A 105 -11.86 0.18 7.43
N ARG A 106 -11.72 0.24 6.10
CA ARG A 106 -11.88 1.48 5.32
C ARG A 106 -12.76 1.20 4.11
N ALA A 107 -13.74 2.08 3.92
CA ALA A 107 -14.54 2.11 2.70
C ALA A 107 -13.69 2.57 1.51
N LYS A 108 -14.23 2.35 0.32
CA LYS A 108 -13.64 2.85 -0.92
C LYS A 108 -13.56 4.38 -0.86
N SER A 109 -12.43 4.93 -1.31
CA SER A 109 -12.26 6.38 -1.38
C SER A 109 -13.41 7.03 -2.16
N GLY A 110 -14.00 8.08 -1.60
CA GLY A 110 -15.15 8.78 -2.20
C GLY A 110 -16.51 8.10 -1.98
N SER A 111 -16.59 7.04 -1.17
CA SER A 111 -17.88 6.51 -0.72
C SER A 111 -18.67 7.58 0.03
N SER A 112 -19.89 7.84 -0.41
CA SER A 112 -20.86 8.70 0.29
C SER A 112 -21.62 7.95 1.40
N ARG A 113 -21.60 6.61 1.36
CA ARG A 113 -22.36 5.76 2.28
C ARG A 113 -21.57 5.35 3.52
N TYR A 114 -20.27 5.12 3.35
CA TYR A 114 -19.41 4.58 4.41
C TYR A 114 -18.05 5.27 4.45
N ILE A 115 -17.46 5.38 5.64
CA ILE A 115 -16.14 5.97 5.85
C ILE A 115 -15.09 4.93 6.27
N HIS A 116 -14.80 4.82 7.55
CA HIS A 116 -13.88 3.83 8.12
C HIS A 116 -14.47 3.38 9.46
N SER A 117 -13.99 2.25 9.98
CA SER A 117 -14.30 1.88 11.37
C SER A 117 -13.44 2.71 12.33
N ASP A 118 -13.72 2.60 13.63
CA ASP A 118 -12.70 2.90 14.62
C ASP A 118 -11.54 1.90 14.51
N TRP A 119 -10.43 2.22 15.16
CA TRP A 119 -9.37 1.22 15.36
C TRP A 119 -9.89 0.14 16.31
N SER A 120 -9.66 -1.12 15.97
CA SER A 120 -9.86 -2.28 16.84
C SER A 120 -9.25 -2.04 18.21
N GLU A 121 -9.65 -2.83 19.19
CA GLU A 121 -8.84 -2.96 20.40
C GLU A 121 -7.42 -3.41 20.03
N GLU A 122 -6.48 -3.14 20.94
CA GLU A 122 -5.13 -3.66 20.77
C GLU A 122 -5.18 -5.18 20.90
N SER A 123 -4.54 -5.89 19.95
CA SER A 123 -4.45 -7.34 20.00
C SER A 123 -3.85 -7.80 21.32
N GLU A 124 -4.03 -9.07 21.63
CA GLU A 124 -3.18 -9.73 22.62
C GLU A 124 -1.69 -9.59 22.21
N SER A 125 -0.81 -9.72 23.19
CA SER A 125 0.61 -9.63 22.94
C SER A 125 1.21 -10.93 22.45
N TYR A 126 2.08 -10.80 21.45
CA TYR A 126 2.87 -11.89 20.90
C TYR A 126 4.34 -11.65 21.21
N VAL A 127 4.93 -12.50 22.05
CA VAL A 127 6.34 -12.36 22.44
C VAL A 127 7.23 -13.05 21.43
N VAL A 128 8.15 -12.28 20.85
CA VAL A 128 9.23 -12.79 20.01
C VAL A 128 10.49 -12.79 20.88
N ASP A 129 11.07 -13.97 21.12
CA ASP A 129 12.38 -14.07 21.75
C ASP A 129 13.52 -13.87 20.74
N GLU A 130 14.76 -13.74 21.22
CA GLU A 130 15.92 -13.49 20.36
C GLU A 130 16.14 -14.61 19.33
N SER A 131 15.88 -15.87 19.69
CA SER A 131 16.02 -17.00 18.76
C SER A 131 14.96 -16.95 17.66
N GLN A 132 13.71 -16.64 18.00
CA GLN A 132 12.64 -16.49 17.01
C GLN A 132 12.87 -15.25 16.15
N ALA A 133 13.40 -14.15 16.71
CA ALA A 133 13.78 -12.96 15.96
C ALA A 133 14.90 -13.28 14.96
N GLU A 134 15.93 -14.01 15.39
CA GLU A 134 17.00 -14.50 14.52
C GLU A 134 16.45 -15.43 13.43
N GLN A 135 15.54 -16.33 13.76
CA GLN A 135 14.86 -17.17 12.77
C GLN A 135 13.98 -16.36 11.84
N ASN A 136 13.26 -15.34 12.30
CA ASN A 136 12.44 -14.47 11.48
C ASN A 136 13.30 -13.64 10.53
N LYS A 137 14.45 -13.18 11.02
CA LYS A 137 15.47 -12.48 10.25
C LYS A 137 16.17 -13.40 9.24
N ALA A 138 16.43 -14.66 9.62
CA ALA A 138 17.00 -15.67 8.74
C ALA A 138 15.98 -16.15 7.70
N LEU A 139 14.70 -16.33 8.07
CA LEU A 139 13.62 -16.77 7.18
C LEU A 139 13.16 -15.64 6.26
N SER A 140 13.22 -14.38 6.69
CA SER A 140 13.07 -13.23 5.80
C SER A 140 14.26 -13.11 4.84
N GLN A 141 15.44 -13.60 5.22
CA GLN A 141 16.61 -13.77 4.36
C GLN A 141 16.61 -15.11 3.57
N GLU A 142 15.82 -16.12 3.95
CA GLU A 142 15.74 -17.45 3.32
C GLU A 142 14.62 -17.51 2.26
N TYR A 143 13.55 -16.73 2.45
CA TYR A 143 12.64 -16.37 1.35
C TYR A 143 13.36 -15.58 0.24
N ASP A 144 14.53 -15.08 0.58
CA ASP A 144 15.50 -14.38 -0.25
C ASP A 144 16.55 -15.35 -0.85
N LEU A 145 16.55 -16.65 -0.48
CA LEU A 145 17.56 -17.65 -0.88
C LEU A 145 17.05 -18.78 -1.79
N TYR A 146 15.83 -18.74 -2.33
CA TYR A 146 15.53 -19.52 -3.53
C TYR A 146 16.06 -18.81 -4.77
N ILE A 147 17.39 -18.83 -4.92
CA ILE A 147 18.04 -18.68 -6.23
C ILE A 147 18.17 -20.11 -6.76
N PRO A 148 17.33 -20.57 -7.71
CA PRO A 148 17.75 -21.71 -8.51
C PRO A 148 19.05 -21.27 -9.18
N GLU A 149 20.13 -22.05 -9.02
CA GLU A 149 21.38 -21.80 -9.74
C GLU A 149 21.06 -21.49 -11.21
N GLY A 150 21.24 -20.23 -11.61
CA GLY A 150 20.88 -19.76 -12.94
C GLY A 150 19.60 -18.93 -13.10
N ALA A 151 19.00 -18.37 -12.04
CA ALA A 151 17.89 -17.40 -12.18
C ALA A 151 18.37 -16.08 -12.81
N THR A 152 18.41 -16.06 -14.14
CA THR A 152 18.45 -14.86 -14.97
C THR A 152 17.16 -14.08 -14.74
N GLY A 153 17.25 -12.77 -14.50
CA GLY A 153 16.07 -11.90 -14.45
C GLY A 153 15.24 -11.98 -15.74
N PRO A 154 14.08 -11.30 -15.83
CA PRO A 154 13.26 -11.33 -17.03
C PRO A 154 13.94 -10.49 -18.14
N GLY A 155 15.01 -11.01 -18.76
CA GLY A 155 15.65 -10.33 -19.88
C GLY A 155 17.07 -10.74 -20.24
N ASP A 156 18.05 -10.66 -19.33
CA ASP A 156 19.46 -10.60 -19.74
C ASP A 156 20.39 -11.40 -18.82
N ALA A 157 20.98 -12.45 -19.38
CA ALA A 157 22.11 -13.17 -18.80
C ALA A 157 23.39 -12.61 -19.39
N VAL A 158 24.10 -11.74 -18.65
CA VAL A 158 25.53 -11.52 -18.91
C VAL A 158 26.24 -11.20 -17.60
N GLY A 159 27.35 -11.91 -17.39
CA GLY A 159 27.92 -12.17 -16.08
C GLY A 159 28.60 -10.99 -15.38
N ALA A 160 28.74 -11.16 -14.08
CA ALA A 160 29.70 -10.41 -13.27
C ALA A 160 30.28 -11.36 -12.21
N GLU A 161 31.61 -11.33 -12.09
CA GLU A 161 32.43 -12.20 -11.26
C GLU A 161 32.25 -11.91 -9.75
N ARG A 162 32.47 -12.94 -8.92
CA ARG A 162 32.39 -12.89 -7.45
C ARG A 162 33.46 -11.97 -6.83
N PRO A 163 33.11 -10.99 -5.99
CA PRO A 163 34.05 -10.46 -5.01
C PRO A 163 33.96 -11.27 -3.70
N THR A 164 35.11 -11.76 -3.25
CA THR A 164 35.35 -12.31 -1.91
C THR A 164 35.67 -11.17 -0.96
N GLY A 165 34.81 -10.90 0.02
CA GLY A 165 35.08 -9.93 1.07
C GLY A 165 33.88 -9.74 2.00
N GLU A 166 34.14 -9.83 3.30
CA GLU A 166 33.20 -9.62 4.40
C GLU A 166 32.88 -8.12 4.53
N GLU A 167 31.92 -7.63 3.73
CA GLU A 167 31.26 -6.34 3.88
C GLU A 167 29.75 -6.56 3.79
N THR A 168 28.95 -5.75 4.50
CA THR A 168 27.50 -5.85 4.58
C THR A 168 26.88 -5.97 3.18
N VAL A 169 26.44 -7.18 2.82
CA VAL A 169 25.81 -7.47 1.54
C VAL A 169 24.43 -6.82 1.54
N VAL A 170 24.36 -5.56 1.13
CA VAL A 170 23.08 -4.94 0.75
C VAL A 170 22.61 -5.61 -0.52
N LYS A 171 21.55 -6.39 -0.40
CA LYS A 171 21.08 -7.27 -1.45
C LYS A 171 20.15 -6.48 -2.38
N THR A 172 20.71 -5.98 -3.47
CA THR A 172 19.95 -5.39 -4.58
C THR A 172 19.64 -6.45 -5.62
N GLY A 173 18.47 -6.36 -6.27
CA GLY A 173 18.12 -7.30 -7.33
C GLY A 173 16.62 -7.48 -7.55
N TRP A 174 16.33 -8.39 -8.49
CA TRP A 174 14.99 -8.89 -8.76
C TRP A 174 14.64 -10.02 -7.80
N PHE A 175 13.42 -9.98 -7.29
CA PHE A 175 12.84 -10.98 -6.41
C PHE A 175 11.44 -11.35 -6.91
N GLN A 176 10.98 -12.56 -6.59
CA GLN A 176 9.69 -13.06 -7.02
C GLN A 176 8.99 -13.86 -5.94
N ASP A 177 7.68 -13.69 -5.83
CA ASP A 177 6.79 -14.55 -5.07
C ASP A 177 5.55 -14.92 -5.91
N ASN A 178 4.51 -15.45 -5.25
CA ASN A 178 3.27 -15.84 -5.91
C ASN A 178 2.45 -14.64 -6.45
N LEU A 179 2.74 -13.42 -6.02
CA LEU A 179 2.04 -12.20 -6.42
C LEU A 179 2.74 -11.52 -7.60
N GLY A 180 4.05 -11.67 -7.73
CA GLY A 180 4.80 -11.23 -8.90
C GLY A 180 6.26 -10.93 -8.60
N TRP A 181 6.87 -10.16 -9.51
CA TRP A 181 8.25 -9.72 -9.39
C TRP A 181 8.34 -8.37 -8.68
N TRP A 182 9.35 -8.14 -7.83
CA TRP A 182 9.71 -6.81 -7.31
C TRP A 182 11.22 -6.57 -7.42
N TRP A 183 11.63 -5.31 -7.28
CA TRP A 183 13.02 -4.88 -7.33
C TRP A 183 13.45 -4.28 -5.99
N VAL A 184 14.65 -4.60 -5.52
CA VAL A 184 15.28 -3.95 -4.36
C VAL A 184 16.52 -3.20 -4.83
N ASP A 185 16.61 -1.92 -4.48
CA ASP A 185 17.75 -1.06 -4.77
C ASP A 185 18.91 -1.30 -3.77
N GLU A 186 20.09 -0.77 -4.07
CA GLU A 186 21.30 -0.90 -3.22
C GLU A 186 21.11 -0.35 -1.81
N ASP A 187 20.19 0.60 -1.63
CA ASP A 187 19.83 1.17 -0.32
C ASP A 187 18.77 0.36 0.43
N GLY A 188 18.33 -0.78 -0.12
CA GLY A 188 17.29 -1.64 0.44
C GLY A 188 15.86 -1.16 0.20
N THR A 189 15.67 -0.06 -0.55
CA THR A 189 14.33 0.43 -0.93
C THR A 189 13.79 -0.30 -2.15
N TYR A 190 12.50 -0.14 -2.43
CA TYR A 190 11.86 -0.73 -3.61
C TYR A 190 10.86 0.24 -4.26
N PRO A 191 10.72 0.21 -5.59
CA PRO A 191 9.85 1.15 -6.30
C PRO A 191 8.37 0.81 -6.13
N VAL A 192 7.55 1.83 -5.85
CA VAL A 192 6.08 1.73 -5.78
C VAL A 192 5.44 2.81 -6.63
N ASN A 193 4.42 2.46 -7.43
CA ASN A 193 3.70 3.39 -8.30
C ASN A 193 4.61 4.25 -9.19
N GLN A 194 5.66 3.65 -9.75
CA GLN A 194 6.62 4.39 -10.57
C GLN A 194 7.32 3.51 -11.58
N TRP A 195 7.89 4.19 -12.57
CA TRP A 195 8.85 3.62 -13.50
C TRP A 195 10.22 3.49 -12.85
N ARG A 196 10.92 2.39 -13.11
CA ARG A 196 12.33 2.20 -12.73
C ARG A 196 13.11 1.73 -13.94
N TYR A 197 14.29 2.30 -14.13
CA TYR A 197 15.23 1.86 -15.14
C TYR A 197 16.21 0.86 -14.51
N ILE A 198 16.18 -0.38 -15.00
CA ILE A 198 16.94 -1.52 -14.45
C ILE A 198 17.53 -2.28 -15.63
N ASN A 199 18.84 -2.52 -15.62
CA ASN A 199 19.55 -3.29 -16.66
C ASN A 199 19.15 -2.86 -18.09
N ASP A 200 19.29 -1.56 -18.36
CA ASP A 200 18.98 -0.91 -19.64
C ASP A 200 17.52 -0.95 -20.12
N ARG A 201 16.59 -1.37 -19.26
CA ARG A 201 15.16 -1.47 -19.58
C ARG A 201 14.29 -0.74 -18.57
N TRP A 202 13.13 -0.26 -19.03
CA TRP A 202 12.13 0.38 -18.17
C TRP A 202 11.09 -0.63 -17.69
N TYR A 203 10.82 -0.61 -16.38
CA TYR A 203 9.82 -1.44 -15.72
C TYR A 203 8.88 -0.57 -14.91
N PHE A 204 7.59 -0.93 -14.86
CA PHE A 204 6.60 -0.23 -14.05
C PHE A 204 6.19 -1.06 -12.83
N PHE A 205 6.17 -0.44 -11.66
CA PHE A 205 5.79 -1.09 -10.40
C PHE A 205 4.48 -0.52 -9.88
N ASN A 206 3.60 -1.40 -9.41
CA ASN A 206 2.29 -1.04 -8.86
C ASN A 206 2.39 -0.48 -7.43
N GLU A 207 1.25 -0.16 -6.83
CA GLU A 207 1.17 0.42 -5.48
C GLU A 207 1.76 -0.48 -4.38
N SER A 208 1.83 -1.78 -4.64
CA SER A 208 2.36 -2.81 -3.74
C SER A 208 3.82 -3.16 -4.05
N GLY A 209 4.44 -2.51 -5.02
CA GLY A 209 5.83 -2.74 -5.41
C GLY A 209 6.06 -3.91 -6.35
N TYR A 210 4.99 -4.51 -6.90
CA TYR A 210 5.12 -5.57 -7.90
C TYR A 210 5.13 -5.01 -9.32
N MET A 211 6.02 -5.55 -10.14
CA MET A 211 6.18 -5.28 -11.55
C MET A 211 4.88 -5.58 -12.31
N LYS A 212 4.53 -4.68 -13.22
CA LYS A 212 3.37 -4.81 -14.09
C LYS A 212 3.80 -5.23 -15.49
N THR A 213 2.95 -6.03 -16.13
CA THR A 213 2.98 -6.32 -17.56
C THR A 213 1.72 -5.77 -18.23
N GLY A 214 1.73 -5.70 -19.56
CA GLY A 214 0.64 -5.18 -20.37
C GLY A 214 0.56 -3.65 -20.38
N TRP A 215 -0.66 -3.14 -20.64
CA TRP A 215 -0.93 -1.71 -20.78
C TRP A 215 -0.84 -0.95 -19.45
N ILE A 216 -0.06 0.13 -19.44
CA ILE A 216 0.13 1.05 -18.33
C ILE A 216 -0.28 2.45 -18.76
N SER A 217 -1.21 3.06 -18.02
CA SER A 217 -1.54 4.48 -18.17
C SER A 217 -0.71 5.29 -17.18
N TRP A 218 0.10 6.20 -17.69
CA TRP A 218 0.98 7.03 -16.88
C TRP A 218 1.07 8.45 -17.46
N ASN A 219 0.77 9.46 -16.63
CA ASN A 219 0.77 10.88 -17.02
C ASN A 219 -0.01 11.19 -18.32
N GLY A 220 -1.16 10.53 -18.51
CA GLY A 220 -2.01 10.74 -19.68
C GLY A 220 -1.51 10.09 -20.97
N SER A 221 -0.45 9.30 -20.91
CA SER A 221 0.08 8.50 -22.03
C SER A 221 -0.07 7.00 -21.71
N TRP A 222 -0.16 6.18 -22.77
CA TRP A 222 -0.23 4.73 -22.65
C TRP A 222 1.09 4.10 -23.07
N TYR A 223 1.57 3.17 -22.26
CA TYR A 223 2.78 2.40 -22.46
C TYR A 223 2.45 0.92 -22.41
N TYR A 224 3.26 0.09 -23.04
CA TYR A 224 3.08 -1.36 -23.01
C TYR A 224 4.33 -2.05 -22.48
N CYS A 225 4.18 -2.79 -21.39
CA CYS A 225 5.19 -3.71 -20.88
C CYS A 225 4.93 -5.11 -21.45
N ASP A 226 5.95 -5.77 -22.01
CA ASP A 226 5.80 -7.12 -22.55
C ASP A 226 5.66 -8.19 -21.44
N SER A 227 5.70 -9.48 -21.81
CA SER A 227 5.61 -10.57 -20.83
C SER A 227 6.80 -10.65 -19.87
N SER A 228 7.94 -10.04 -20.23
CA SER A 228 9.10 -9.87 -19.34
C SER A 228 8.95 -8.65 -18.41
N GLY A 229 7.94 -7.81 -18.65
CA GLY A 229 7.71 -6.56 -17.92
C GLY A 229 8.51 -5.37 -18.43
N ALA A 230 9.38 -5.59 -19.42
CA ALA A 230 10.11 -4.52 -20.07
C ALA A 230 9.18 -3.67 -20.94
N MET A 231 9.31 -2.36 -20.83
CA MET A 231 8.59 -1.42 -21.69
C MET A 231 9.03 -1.57 -23.14
N LEU A 232 8.06 -1.71 -24.04
CA LEU A 232 8.31 -1.68 -25.48
C LEU A 232 8.61 -0.25 -25.93
N THR A 233 9.56 -0.12 -26.87
CA THR A 233 9.87 1.12 -27.58
C THR A 233 10.00 0.82 -29.07
N ALA A 234 9.53 1.73 -29.93
CA ALA A 234 9.55 1.63 -31.38
C ALA A 234 9.04 0.26 -31.92
N ALA A 235 7.94 -0.23 -31.35
CA ALA A 235 7.46 -1.59 -31.58
C ALA A 235 5.93 -1.65 -31.66
N THR A 236 5.42 -2.73 -32.26
CA THR A 236 3.99 -3.02 -32.29
C THR A 236 3.63 -4.00 -31.18
N THR A 237 2.63 -3.66 -30.37
CA THR A 237 2.10 -4.49 -29.29
C THR A 237 1.39 -5.74 -29.85
N PRO A 238 1.21 -6.82 -29.06
CA PRO A 238 0.52 -8.03 -29.51
C PRO A 238 -0.91 -7.80 -30.01
N ASP A 239 -1.58 -6.75 -29.54
CA ASP A 239 -2.91 -6.31 -29.94
C ASP A 239 -2.92 -5.27 -31.09
N GLY A 240 -1.76 -4.97 -31.67
CA GLY A 240 -1.64 -4.26 -32.95
C GLY A 240 -1.43 -2.74 -32.87
N TYR A 241 -1.19 -2.19 -31.68
CA TYR A 241 -0.91 -0.76 -31.48
C TYR A 241 0.59 -0.49 -31.62
N TYR A 242 0.97 0.68 -32.12
CA TYR A 242 2.37 1.08 -32.22
C TYR A 242 2.75 1.98 -31.04
N VAL A 243 3.85 1.66 -30.37
CA VAL A 243 4.52 2.52 -29.39
C VAL A 243 5.76 3.15 -30.03
N ASP A 244 5.95 4.45 -29.81
CA ASP A 244 7.07 5.21 -30.39
C ASP A 244 8.40 4.95 -29.68
N GLU A 245 9.46 5.67 -30.07
CA GLU A 245 10.81 5.55 -29.49
C GLU A 245 10.86 5.84 -27.99
N ASN A 246 9.87 6.56 -27.45
CA ASN A 246 9.72 6.85 -26.02
C ASN A 246 8.77 5.88 -25.31
N GLY A 247 8.24 4.88 -26.04
CA GLY A 247 7.29 3.91 -25.54
C GLY A 247 5.84 4.41 -25.46
N ILE A 248 5.57 5.60 -26.00
CA ILE A 248 4.23 6.20 -25.99
C ILE A 248 3.42 5.59 -27.13
N CYS A 249 2.26 5.03 -26.80
CA CYS A 249 1.31 4.57 -27.80
C CYS A 249 0.76 5.74 -28.61
N THR A 250 0.99 5.70 -29.92
CA THR A 250 0.38 6.63 -30.86
C THR A 250 -0.86 5.97 -31.44
N ASN A 251 -2.03 6.57 -31.25
CA ASN A 251 -3.23 6.14 -31.98
C ASN A 251 -2.99 6.34 -33.47
N ARG A 252 -3.26 5.30 -34.25
CA ARG A 252 -3.16 5.33 -35.71
C ARG A 252 -4.33 6.08 -36.34
#